data_AF-A0A6C2YUA2-F1
#
_entry.id   AF-A0A6C2YUA2-F1
#
_cell.length_a   1.000
_cell.length_b   1.000
_cell.length_c   1.000
_cell.angle_alpha   90.00
_cell.angle_beta   90.00
_cell.angle_gamma   90.00
#
_symmetry.space_group_name_H-M   'P 1'
#
loop_
_entity.id
_entity.type
_entity.pdbx_description
1 polymer ?
#
loop_
_entity_poly.entity_id
_entity_poly.type
_entity_poly.pdbx_seq_one_letter_code
_entity_poly.pdbx_strand_id
1 'polypeptide(L)'
;MRRNLVLVGMTLLPGTIGCAQTWDDLTSRRFREAPFKTMFAPDDPITVLRNPTEYEADQRLRAIQKLKEPAVRGGSSEEQEEVMRYLAQAATQDSFALMRLSAIETLSRFEDPRVPGLLISAYHNAGPSPKGQAAEAGNIRMASLTAVSADGAIQTGPFPADVCATIRAKSLEALGDRQSPEGLSLLLEVAMQKHDPKPKNSDDASNNSAQLTSALRSAMEAENNELIAAQITKQPQLDIRLAAVRALSKYENQPQVVQTLTQLATQEKDVAMRDLASSGVKTLTGTELPQQPTETPGSAPNPGTAPAAVPAPNPAATASAPLEALPAQSPEIIPTGATKPGLFNRMGKVFGGGE
;
A
#
# COMPACT_ATOMS: atom_id res chain seq x y z
N MET A 1 -50.27 12.42 13.87
CA MET A 1 -49.09 12.43 14.76
C MET A 1 -48.92 11.03 15.36
N ARG A 2 -47.96 10.23 14.88
CA ARG A 2 -47.63 8.92 15.46
C ARG A 2 -46.14 8.90 15.76
N ARG A 3 -45.80 8.92 17.06
CA ARG A 3 -44.45 8.77 17.59
C ARG A 3 -44.19 7.27 17.79
N ASN A 4 -43.31 6.70 16.98
CA ASN A 4 -42.83 5.33 17.16
C ASN A 4 -41.68 5.35 18.17
N LEU A 5 -41.97 4.87 19.38
CA LEU A 5 -41.01 4.63 20.45
C LEU A 5 -40.30 3.30 20.14
N VAL A 6 -39.08 3.36 19.59
CA VAL A 6 -38.23 2.17 19.41
C VAL A 6 -37.41 1.98 20.68
N LEU A 7 -37.78 0.99 21.47
CA LEU A 7 -37.09 0.55 22.68
C LEU A 7 -35.89 -0.31 22.25
N VAL A 8 -34.71 0.32 22.15
CA VAL A 8 -33.45 -0.38 21.84
C VAL A 8 -32.96 -1.09 23.11
N GLY A 9 -33.11 -2.41 23.14
CA GLY A 9 -32.53 -3.29 24.16
C GLY A 9 -31.01 -3.33 24.03
N MET A 10 -30.32 -2.60 24.91
CA MET A 10 -28.87 -2.57 25.04
C MET A 10 -28.39 -3.82 25.80
N THR A 11 -28.23 -4.93 25.08
CA THR A 11 -27.54 -6.13 25.58
C THR A 11 -26.05 -5.84 25.76
N LEU A 12 -25.65 -5.52 27.00
CA LEU A 12 -24.25 -5.53 27.44
C LEU A 12 -23.70 -6.97 27.32
N LEU A 13 -22.80 -7.18 26.35
CA LEU A 13 -21.92 -8.35 26.28
C LEU A 13 -20.50 -7.92 26.71
N PRO A 14 -20.18 -7.86 28.02
CA PRO A 14 -18.81 -7.69 28.48
C PRO A 14 -18.14 -9.07 28.48
N GLY A 15 -17.31 -9.40 27.49
CA GLY A 15 -16.59 -10.69 27.63
C GLY A 15 -15.74 -11.23 26.52
N THR A 16 -15.67 -10.63 25.33
CA THR A 16 -14.87 -11.23 24.23
C THR A 16 -13.90 -10.28 23.55
N ILE A 17 -13.69 -9.08 24.10
CA ILE A 17 -12.71 -8.14 23.58
C ILE A 17 -11.33 -8.45 24.19
N GLY A 18 -10.65 -9.45 23.63
CA GLY A 18 -9.20 -9.38 23.42
C GLY A 18 -8.23 -9.73 24.57
N CYS A 19 -8.51 -10.71 25.44
CA CYS A 19 -7.51 -11.19 26.43
C CYS A 19 -6.21 -11.77 25.81
N ALA A 20 -6.16 -11.97 24.48
CA ALA A 20 -4.99 -12.52 23.81
C ALA A 20 -3.72 -11.66 24.03
N GLN A 21 -3.85 -10.32 24.04
CA GLN A 21 -2.71 -9.44 24.29
C GLN A 21 -2.26 -9.47 25.75
N THR A 22 -3.20 -9.60 26.69
CA THR A 22 -2.89 -9.70 28.12
C THR A 22 -2.13 -10.97 28.44
N TRP A 23 -2.43 -12.10 27.78
CA TRP A 23 -1.72 -13.36 27.99
C TRP A 23 -0.30 -13.35 27.44
N ASP A 24 -0.07 -12.68 26.31
CA ASP A 24 1.28 -12.50 25.76
C ASP A 24 2.14 -11.65 26.72
N ASP A 25 1.56 -10.58 27.25
CA ASP A 25 2.23 -9.75 28.26
C ASP A 25 2.52 -10.55 29.55
N LEU A 26 1.57 -11.35 30.03
CA LEU A 26 1.71 -12.18 31.24
C LEU A 26 2.78 -13.27 31.09
N THR A 27 2.98 -13.79 29.88
CA THR A 27 3.95 -14.87 29.62
C THR A 27 5.32 -14.35 29.18
N SER A 28 5.43 -13.06 28.83
CA SER A 28 6.68 -12.41 28.45
C SER A 28 7.76 -12.50 29.54
N ARG A 29 9.03 -12.58 29.11
CA ARG A 29 10.18 -12.52 30.04
C ARG A 29 10.14 -11.24 30.89
N ARG A 30 9.67 -10.15 30.27
CA ARG A 30 9.53 -8.84 30.90
C ARG A 30 8.58 -8.83 32.09
N PHE A 31 7.46 -9.56 32.00
CA PHE A 31 6.55 -9.72 33.13
C PHE A 31 7.19 -10.49 34.28
N ARG A 32 8.09 -11.45 34.00
CA ARG A 32 8.83 -12.15 35.05
C ARG A 32 9.81 -11.25 35.80
N GLU A 33 10.42 -10.29 35.09
CA GLU A 33 11.40 -9.36 35.68
C GLU A 33 10.73 -8.19 36.41
N ALA A 34 9.64 -7.64 35.86
CA ALA A 34 8.97 -6.45 36.39
C ALA A 34 7.44 -6.48 36.18
N PRO A 35 6.70 -7.36 36.88
CA PRO A 35 5.28 -7.64 36.61
C PRO A 35 4.37 -6.41 36.77
N PHE A 36 4.67 -5.55 37.74
CA PHE A 36 3.88 -4.34 37.99
C PHE A 36 4.19 -3.22 36.98
N LYS A 37 5.44 -3.12 36.49
CA LYS A 37 5.80 -2.08 35.54
C LYS A 37 5.15 -2.35 34.18
N THR A 38 5.17 -3.60 33.73
CA THR A 38 4.60 -3.99 32.43
C THR A 38 3.08 -3.84 32.37
N MET A 39 2.36 -4.12 33.47
CA MET A 39 0.89 -4.01 33.47
C MET A 39 0.37 -2.59 33.64
N PHE A 40 1.02 -1.75 34.46
CA PHE A 40 0.40 -0.49 34.92
C PHE A 40 1.04 0.78 34.37
N ALA A 41 2.24 0.69 33.80
CA ALA A 41 2.95 1.84 33.24
C ALA A 41 3.45 1.50 31.84
N PRO A 42 2.62 1.63 30.79
CA PRO A 42 3.12 1.49 29.43
C PRO A 42 4.26 2.50 29.24
N ASP A 43 5.41 2.03 28.76
CA ASP A 43 6.52 2.94 28.47
C ASP A 43 6.08 3.93 27.40
N ASP A 44 6.59 5.16 27.52
CA ASP A 44 6.35 6.18 26.50
C ASP A 44 6.97 5.72 25.17
N PRO A 45 6.19 5.61 24.08
CA PRO A 45 6.70 5.08 22.82
C PRO A 45 7.93 5.84 22.30
N ILE A 46 8.05 7.14 22.58
CA ILE A 46 9.22 7.93 22.15
C ILE A 46 10.48 7.49 22.91
N THR A 47 10.37 7.25 24.22
CA THR A 47 11.51 6.76 25.02
C THR A 47 12.02 5.39 24.55
N VAL A 48 11.12 4.50 24.14
CA VAL A 48 11.48 3.17 23.60
C VAL A 48 12.24 3.30 22.28
N LEU A 49 11.86 4.25 21.44
CA LEU A 49 12.49 4.45 20.13
C LEU A 49 13.81 5.22 20.20
N ARG A 50 14.02 6.03 21.25
CA ARG A 50 15.30 6.72 21.50
C ARG A 50 16.46 5.77 21.77
N ASN A 51 16.19 4.65 22.44
CA ASN A 51 17.24 3.71 22.88
C ASN A 51 17.07 2.33 22.21
N PRO A 52 17.26 2.20 20.88
CA PRO A 52 16.96 0.96 20.17
C PRO A 52 17.81 -0.24 20.60
N THR A 53 18.92 -0.02 21.29
CA THR A 53 19.80 -1.07 21.85
C THR A 53 19.30 -1.62 23.18
N GLU A 54 18.53 -0.86 23.93
CA GLU A 54 18.01 -1.26 25.26
C GLU A 54 16.73 -2.08 25.14
N TYR A 55 15.94 -1.83 24.08
CA TYR A 55 14.62 -2.42 23.91
C TYR A 55 14.60 -3.50 22.82
N GLU A 56 13.89 -4.60 23.11
CA GLU A 56 13.66 -5.68 22.17
C GLU A 56 12.84 -5.21 20.94
N ALA A 57 12.99 -5.91 19.81
CA ALA A 57 12.30 -5.59 18.57
C ALA A 57 10.77 -5.54 18.74
N ASP A 58 10.19 -6.43 19.55
CA ASP A 58 8.74 -6.46 19.79
C ASP A 58 8.26 -5.22 20.57
N GLN A 59 9.05 -4.73 21.52
CA GLN A 59 8.72 -3.54 22.30
C GLN A 59 8.76 -2.28 21.41
N ARG A 60 9.80 -2.19 20.56
CA ARG A 60 9.89 -1.15 19.54
C ARG A 60 8.74 -1.20 18.56
N LEU A 61 8.33 -2.40 18.12
CA LEU A 61 7.21 -2.58 17.20
C LEU A 61 5.90 -2.05 17.81
N ARG A 62 5.62 -2.44 19.06
CA ARG A 62 4.47 -1.95 19.83
C ARG A 62 4.54 -0.45 20.06
N ALA A 63 5.73 0.11 20.31
CA ALA A 63 5.93 1.54 20.43
C ALA A 63 5.58 2.27 19.13
N ILE A 64 6.07 1.80 17.98
CA ILE A 64 5.72 2.36 16.66
C ILE A 64 4.20 2.34 16.43
N GLN A 65 3.54 1.20 16.67
CA GLN A 65 2.09 1.09 16.45
C GLN A 65 1.27 2.04 17.33
N LYS A 66 1.76 2.33 18.54
CA LYS A 66 1.14 3.23 19.53
C LYS A 66 1.48 4.70 19.31
N LEU A 67 2.47 5.03 18.47
CA LEU A 67 2.81 6.42 18.17
C LEU A 67 1.58 7.13 17.59
N LYS A 68 1.37 8.35 18.08
CA LYS A 68 0.37 9.28 17.54
C LYS A 68 1.08 10.56 17.20
N GLU A 69 0.56 11.26 16.20
CA GLU A 69 1.13 12.51 15.72
C GLU A 69 1.17 13.56 16.85
N PRO A 70 2.38 14.05 17.24
CA PRO A 70 2.51 15.07 18.27
C PRO A 70 1.77 16.37 17.94
N ALA A 71 1.81 16.84 16.70
CA ALA A 71 1.13 18.07 16.27
C ALA A 71 -0.39 18.07 16.58
N VAL A 72 -1.07 16.94 16.38
CA VAL A 72 -2.51 16.79 16.65
C VAL A 72 -2.83 16.92 18.15
N ARG A 73 -1.85 16.65 19.03
CA ARG A 73 -1.98 16.71 20.49
C ARG A 73 -1.44 18.01 21.10
N GLY A 74 -1.04 18.97 20.27
CA GLY A 74 -0.39 20.19 20.76
C GLY A 74 1.04 19.96 21.25
N GLY A 75 1.70 18.88 20.79
CA GLY A 75 3.11 18.64 21.02
C GLY A 75 4.00 19.66 20.29
N SER A 76 5.29 19.66 20.62
CA SER A 76 6.24 20.61 20.02
C SER A 76 6.60 20.22 18.58
N SER A 77 7.09 21.18 17.79
CA SER A 77 7.62 20.90 16.45
C SER A 77 8.85 20.00 16.48
N GLU A 78 9.63 20.06 17.57
CA GLU A 78 10.80 19.21 17.79
C GLU A 78 10.39 17.74 18.02
N GLU A 79 9.35 17.50 18.83
CA GLU A 79 8.79 16.16 19.02
C GLU A 79 8.22 15.59 17.73
N GLN A 80 7.54 16.41 16.92
CA GLN A 80 7.06 16.00 15.60
C GLN A 80 8.22 15.56 14.70
N GLU A 81 9.28 16.36 14.62
CA GLU A 81 10.46 16.04 13.81
C GLU A 81 11.17 14.78 14.30
N GLU A 82 11.26 14.59 15.61
CA GLU A 82 11.86 13.39 16.18
C GLU A 82 11.06 12.12 15.85
N VAL A 83 9.73 12.16 16.03
CA VAL A 83 8.84 11.04 15.67
C VAL A 83 8.94 10.72 14.18
N MET A 84 8.91 11.76 13.34
CA MET A 84 9.03 11.60 11.88
C MET A 84 10.38 11.00 11.48
N ARG A 85 11.47 11.39 12.14
CA ARG A 85 12.80 10.81 11.93
C ARG A 85 12.82 9.31 12.26
N TYR A 86 12.25 8.90 13.41
CA TYR A 86 12.20 7.48 13.77
C TYR A 86 11.33 6.67 12.80
N LEU A 87 10.16 7.17 12.41
CA LEU A 87 9.29 6.47 11.46
C LEU A 87 9.94 6.36 10.08
N ALA A 88 10.62 7.42 9.61
CA ALA A 88 11.36 7.39 8.35
C ALA A 88 12.47 6.33 8.37
N GLN A 89 13.27 6.30 9.44
CA GLN A 89 14.33 5.32 9.61
C GLN A 89 13.76 3.90 9.70
N ALA A 90 12.71 3.69 10.50
CA ALA A 90 12.06 2.40 10.67
C ALA A 90 11.43 1.88 9.37
N ALA A 91 10.84 2.76 8.54
CA ALA A 91 10.22 2.38 7.27
C ALA A 91 11.24 2.03 6.18
N THR A 92 12.42 2.67 6.19
CA THR A 92 13.39 2.59 5.08
C THR A 92 14.59 1.69 5.36
N GLN A 93 15.10 1.68 6.60
CA GLN A 93 16.40 1.08 6.94
C GLN A 93 16.29 -0.12 7.88
N ASP A 94 15.15 -0.32 8.53
CA ASP A 94 15.04 -1.37 9.56
C ASP A 94 15.29 -2.77 8.99
N SER A 95 15.96 -3.64 9.74
CA SER A 95 16.24 -5.03 9.34
C SER A 95 15.04 -5.94 9.50
N PHE A 96 14.04 -5.54 10.29
CA PHE A 96 12.83 -6.31 10.56
C PHE A 96 11.68 -5.86 9.66
N ALA A 97 11.16 -6.78 8.84
CA ALA A 97 10.07 -6.50 7.91
C ALA A 97 8.80 -6.00 8.60
N LEU A 98 8.46 -6.58 9.76
CA LEU A 98 7.30 -6.17 10.56
C LEU A 98 7.42 -4.73 11.06
N MET A 99 8.64 -4.29 11.38
CA MET A 99 8.91 -2.92 11.80
C MET A 99 8.67 -1.95 10.64
N ARG A 100 9.17 -2.27 9.44
CA ARG A 100 8.91 -1.47 8.23
C ARG A 100 7.42 -1.35 7.93
N LEU A 101 6.69 -2.47 7.97
CA LEU A 101 5.25 -2.50 7.72
C LEU A 101 4.47 -1.66 8.75
N SER A 102 4.77 -1.83 10.04
CA SER A 102 4.11 -1.05 11.10
C SER A 102 4.45 0.43 11.04
N ALA A 103 5.68 0.79 10.63
CA ALA A 103 6.07 2.17 10.41
C ALA A 103 5.31 2.79 9.23
N ILE A 104 5.17 2.07 8.11
CA ILE A 104 4.37 2.51 6.94
C ILE A 104 2.89 2.71 7.32
N GLU A 105 2.30 1.77 8.06
CA GLU A 105 0.93 1.89 8.56
C GLU A 105 0.75 3.03 9.58
N THR A 106 1.80 3.36 10.32
CA THR A 106 1.76 4.51 11.23
C THR A 106 1.88 5.82 10.47
N LEU A 107 2.78 5.87 9.47
CA LEU A 107 2.92 7.03 8.58
C LEU A 107 1.62 7.32 7.81
N SER A 108 0.89 6.29 7.36
CA SER A 108 -0.37 6.48 6.64
C SER A 108 -1.45 7.19 7.46
N ARG A 109 -1.41 7.04 8.79
CA ARG A 109 -2.35 7.66 9.75
C ARG A 109 -1.98 9.09 10.13
N PHE A 110 -0.75 9.52 9.88
CA PHE A 110 -0.33 10.89 10.18
C PHE A 110 -0.90 11.83 9.12
N GLU A 111 -0.97 13.13 9.39
CA GLU A 111 -1.43 14.16 8.44
C GLU A 111 -0.28 15.04 7.94
N ASP A 112 0.95 14.86 8.44
CA ASP A 112 2.14 15.64 8.01
C ASP A 112 2.36 15.60 6.48
N PRO A 113 2.62 16.76 5.83
CA PRO A 113 2.83 16.86 4.39
C PRO A 113 4.11 16.17 3.89
N ARG A 114 5.05 15.81 4.77
CA ARG A 114 6.31 15.14 4.39
C ARG A 114 6.15 13.63 4.17
N VAL A 115 5.07 13.05 4.67
CA VAL A 115 4.87 11.59 4.64
C VAL A 115 4.84 10.99 3.23
N PRO A 116 4.19 11.59 2.21
CA PRO A 116 4.23 11.04 0.86
C PRO A 116 5.65 10.76 0.36
N GLY A 117 6.58 11.71 0.54
CA GLY A 117 7.99 11.51 0.18
C GLY A 117 8.68 10.39 0.96
N LEU A 118 8.32 10.18 2.23
CA LEU A 118 8.83 9.08 3.03
C LEU A 118 8.27 7.72 2.59
N LEU A 119 6.99 7.64 2.21
CA LEU A 119 6.36 6.43 1.70
C LEU A 119 6.95 6.02 0.34
N ILE A 120 7.23 7.00 -0.54
CA ILE A 120 7.93 6.79 -1.81
C ILE A 120 9.34 6.26 -1.55
N SER A 121 10.06 6.86 -0.60
CA SER A 121 11.39 6.39 -0.19
C SER A 121 11.36 4.96 0.34
N ALA A 122 10.35 4.61 1.15
CA ALA A 122 10.15 3.25 1.64
C ALA A 122 9.86 2.26 0.51
N TYR A 123 9.07 2.65 -0.50
CA TYR A 123 8.80 1.83 -1.69
C TYR A 123 10.08 1.47 -2.46
N HIS A 124 10.93 2.46 -2.73
CA HIS A 124 12.19 2.22 -3.46
C HIS A 124 13.18 1.39 -2.63
N ASN A 125 13.30 1.67 -1.33
CA ASN A 125 14.20 0.96 -0.41
C ASN A 125 13.74 -0.46 -0.04
N ALA A 126 12.50 -0.84 -0.38
CA ALA A 126 11.99 -2.19 -0.22
C ALA A 126 12.44 -3.15 -1.33
N GLY A 127 13.22 -2.69 -2.32
CA GLY A 127 13.66 -3.54 -3.42
C GLY A 127 14.61 -4.67 -3.03
N PRO A 128 14.67 -5.76 -3.82
CA PRO A 128 15.73 -6.74 -3.67
C PRO A 128 17.06 -6.03 -3.88
N SER A 129 17.92 -6.06 -2.85
CA SER A 129 19.24 -5.45 -2.93
C SER A 129 19.94 -5.97 -4.19
N PRO A 130 20.52 -5.09 -5.04
CA PRO A 130 21.20 -5.52 -6.25
C PRO A 130 22.25 -6.58 -5.89
N LYS A 131 22.11 -7.71 -6.56
CA LYS A 131 22.76 -9.00 -6.32
C LYS A 131 24.26 -8.86 -6.05
N GLY A 132 24.72 -9.46 -4.95
CA GLY A 132 26.15 -9.58 -4.64
C GLY A 132 26.45 -10.29 -3.32
N GLN A 133 25.49 -10.33 -2.38
CA GLN A 133 25.61 -11.09 -1.13
C GLN A 133 24.31 -11.87 -0.88
N ALA A 134 23.91 -12.67 -1.87
CA ALA A 134 23.05 -13.81 -1.59
C ALA A 134 23.91 -14.81 -0.78
N ALA A 135 24.08 -14.54 0.51
CA ALA A 135 24.57 -15.54 1.44
C ALA A 135 23.65 -16.75 1.27
N GLU A 136 24.24 -17.91 1.02
CA GLU A 136 23.58 -19.21 0.94
C GLU A 136 22.88 -19.53 2.27
N ALA A 137 21.78 -18.85 2.56
CA ALA A 137 20.90 -19.13 3.69
C ALA A 137 19.99 -20.29 3.29
N GLY A 138 20.58 -21.49 3.24
CA GLY A 138 19.85 -22.73 3.12
C GLY A 138 18.77 -22.83 4.21
N ASN A 139 17.54 -23.15 3.80
CA ASN A 139 16.44 -23.57 4.67
C ASN A 139 16.22 -22.74 5.95
N ILE A 140 15.95 -21.43 5.81
CA ILE A 140 15.39 -20.65 6.92
C ILE A 140 13.89 -20.91 7.01
N ARG A 141 13.53 -21.78 7.97
CA ARG A 141 12.19 -21.88 8.54
C ARG A 141 11.67 -20.48 8.90
N MET A 142 10.38 -20.25 8.67
CA MET A 142 9.57 -19.06 9.01
C MET A 142 9.58 -18.60 10.48
N ALA A 143 10.59 -18.95 11.28
CA ALA A 143 10.60 -18.80 12.74
C ALA A 143 11.83 -18.09 13.34
N SER A 144 12.72 -17.44 12.58
CA SER A 144 13.84 -16.73 13.22
C SER A 144 14.20 -15.41 12.54
N LEU A 145 13.51 -14.35 12.97
CA LEU A 145 13.98 -12.97 12.94
C LEU A 145 15.20 -12.84 13.87
N THR A 146 16.41 -13.12 13.38
CA THR A 146 17.73 -12.58 13.82
C THR A 146 18.84 -13.58 13.47
N ALA A 147 19.35 -13.55 12.24
CA ALA A 147 20.70 -14.05 11.99
C ALA A 147 21.66 -12.90 12.27
N VAL A 148 22.27 -12.90 13.45
CA VAL A 148 23.39 -12.00 13.76
C VAL A 148 24.63 -12.59 13.07
N SER A 149 25.19 -11.86 12.10
CA SER A 149 26.44 -12.28 11.47
C SER A 149 27.58 -12.28 12.49
N ALA A 150 28.54 -13.20 12.35
CA ALA A 150 29.64 -13.39 13.30
C ALA A 150 30.49 -12.11 13.52
N ASP A 151 30.44 -11.17 12.59
CA ASP A 151 31.18 -9.90 12.64
C ASP A 151 30.44 -8.77 13.39
N GLY A 152 29.27 -9.01 13.97
CA GLY A 152 28.51 -7.98 14.72
C GLY A 152 27.95 -6.84 13.86
N ALA A 153 28.23 -6.82 12.56
CA ALA A 153 27.56 -5.95 11.60
C ALA A 153 26.13 -6.46 11.38
N ILE A 154 25.14 -5.63 11.72
CA ILE A 154 23.74 -5.87 11.36
C ILE A 154 23.65 -5.72 9.83
N GLN A 155 23.88 -6.81 9.11
CA GLN A 155 23.51 -6.86 7.70
C GLN A 155 21.99 -6.76 7.67
N THR A 156 21.47 -5.65 7.14
CA THR A 156 20.10 -5.58 6.64
C THR A 156 20.03 -6.55 5.47
N GLY A 157 19.86 -7.83 5.78
CA GLY A 157 19.77 -8.89 4.79
C GLY A 157 18.62 -8.58 3.83
N PRO A 158 18.76 -8.93 2.54
CA PRO A 158 17.68 -8.75 1.59
C PRO A 158 16.46 -9.55 2.07
N PHE A 159 15.31 -8.87 2.24
CA PHE A 159 14.05 -9.56 2.50
C PHE A 159 13.73 -10.50 1.34
N PRO A 160 12.99 -11.60 1.59
CA PRO A 160 12.46 -12.40 0.49
C PRO A 160 11.59 -11.51 -0.41
N ALA A 161 11.57 -11.82 -1.71
CA ALA A 161 10.89 -11.00 -2.72
C ALA A 161 9.41 -10.74 -2.39
N ASP A 162 8.74 -11.71 -1.77
CA ASP A 162 7.32 -11.61 -1.36
C ASP A 162 7.12 -10.55 -0.26
N VAL A 163 8.06 -10.47 0.69
CA VAL A 163 8.03 -9.46 1.76
C VAL A 163 8.36 -8.09 1.20
N CYS A 164 9.36 -7.99 0.32
CA CYS A 164 9.65 -6.76 -0.43
C CYS A 164 8.40 -6.24 -1.15
N ALA A 165 7.67 -7.13 -1.83
CA ALA A 165 6.45 -6.77 -2.54
C ALA A 165 5.31 -6.38 -1.60
N THR A 166 5.17 -7.05 -0.45
CA THR A 166 4.20 -6.67 0.57
C THR A 166 4.47 -5.26 1.11
N ILE A 167 5.73 -4.94 1.41
CA ILE A 167 6.14 -3.59 1.86
C ILE A 167 5.81 -2.56 0.78
N ARG A 168 6.16 -2.84 -0.48
CA ARG A 168 5.85 -1.96 -1.62
C ARG A 168 4.35 -1.75 -1.81
N ALA A 169 3.56 -2.83 -1.81
CA ALA A 169 2.12 -2.76 -1.94
C ALA A 169 1.50 -1.92 -0.81
N LYS A 170 1.95 -2.10 0.44
CA LYS A 170 1.49 -1.31 1.58
C LYS A 170 1.86 0.16 1.49
N SER A 171 3.04 0.50 0.99
CA SER A 171 3.41 1.89 0.72
C SER A 171 2.49 2.53 -0.33
N LEU A 172 2.13 1.81 -1.39
CA LEU A 172 1.23 2.29 -2.44
C LEU A 172 -0.21 2.46 -1.93
N GLU A 173 -0.71 1.53 -1.11
CA GLU A 173 -2.01 1.66 -0.46
C GLU A 173 -2.07 2.90 0.43
N ALA A 174 -1.02 3.13 1.24
CA ALA A 174 -0.89 4.30 2.11
C ALA A 174 -0.81 5.62 1.32
N LEU A 175 -0.15 5.62 0.15
CA LEU A 175 -0.16 6.78 -0.75
C LEU A 175 -1.56 7.05 -1.31
N GLY A 176 -2.30 6.00 -1.66
CA GLY A 176 -3.69 6.10 -2.12
C GLY A 176 -4.63 6.69 -1.07
N ASP A 177 -4.44 6.35 0.20
CA ASP A 177 -5.24 6.93 1.30
C ASP A 177 -5.04 8.44 1.46
N ARG A 178 -3.86 8.95 1.10
CA ARG A 178 -3.52 10.38 1.24
C ARG A 178 -3.77 11.23 0.01
N GLN A 179 -4.07 10.59 -1.13
CA GLN A 179 -4.35 11.27 -2.41
C GLN A 179 -3.29 12.33 -2.82
N SER A 180 -2.01 12.11 -2.49
CA SER A 180 -0.96 13.09 -2.79
C SER A 180 -0.62 13.11 -4.29
N PRO A 181 -0.27 14.28 -4.87
CA PRO A 181 0.09 14.38 -6.29
C PRO A 181 1.43 13.70 -6.59
N GLU A 182 2.37 13.67 -5.64
CA GLU A 182 3.63 12.93 -5.78
C GLU A 182 3.40 11.41 -5.78
N GLY A 183 2.46 10.94 -4.95
CA GLY A 183 2.06 9.53 -4.93
C GLY A 183 1.37 9.12 -6.22
N LEU A 184 0.59 10.02 -6.83
CA LEU A 184 -0.11 9.77 -8.08
C LEU A 184 0.84 9.38 -9.22
N SER A 185 1.93 10.13 -9.42
CA SER A 185 2.85 9.83 -10.54
C SER A 185 3.47 8.45 -10.40
N LEU A 186 3.86 8.07 -9.18
CA LEU A 186 4.38 6.73 -8.89
C LEU A 186 3.31 5.65 -9.10
N LEU A 187 2.07 5.90 -8.65
CA LEU A 187 0.97 4.95 -8.81
C LEU A 187 0.62 4.71 -10.28
N LEU A 188 0.59 5.76 -11.10
CA LEU A 188 0.37 5.67 -12.54
C LEU A 188 1.50 4.88 -13.23
N GLU A 189 2.76 5.17 -12.88
CA GLU A 189 3.92 4.45 -13.40
C GLU A 189 3.85 2.96 -13.07
N VAL A 190 3.62 2.62 -11.80
CA VAL A 190 3.57 1.23 -11.33
C VAL A 190 2.39 0.48 -11.93
N ALA A 191 1.21 1.12 -12.02
CA ALA A 191 0.04 0.49 -12.63
C ALA A 191 0.26 0.20 -14.12
N MET A 192 0.95 1.08 -14.84
CA MET A 192 1.27 0.96 -16.27
C MET A 192 2.47 0.08 -16.58
N GLN A 193 3.24 -0.35 -15.57
CA GLN A 193 4.42 -1.18 -15.79
C GLN A 193 4.02 -2.49 -16.46
N LYS A 194 4.35 -2.62 -17.75
CA LYS A 194 4.04 -3.83 -18.52
C LYS A 194 4.89 -4.98 -18.00
N HIS A 195 4.22 -6.04 -17.57
CA HIS A 195 4.91 -7.28 -17.25
C HIS A 195 5.28 -8.00 -18.54
N ASP A 196 6.53 -7.84 -19.02
CA ASP A 196 7.00 -8.55 -20.20
C ASP A 196 7.14 -10.06 -19.89
N PRO A 197 6.38 -10.93 -20.58
CA PRO A 197 6.41 -12.35 -20.30
C PRO A 197 7.65 -13.00 -20.93
N LYS A 198 8.61 -13.37 -20.07
CA LYS A 198 9.72 -14.33 -20.28
C LYS A 198 10.81 -13.88 -21.27
N PRO A 199 12.12 -13.98 -20.90
CA PRO A 199 13.19 -13.90 -21.89
C PRO A 199 13.08 -15.10 -22.84
N LYS A 200 13.05 -14.84 -24.15
CA LYS A 200 13.10 -15.91 -25.16
C LYS A 200 14.48 -16.57 -25.07
N ASN A 201 14.56 -17.77 -24.52
CA ASN A 201 15.78 -18.59 -24.59
C ASN A 201 16.10 -18.83 -26.07
N SER A 202 17.28 -18.37 -26.50
CA SER A 202 17.79 -18.52 -27.86
C SER A 202 18.18 -19.97 -28.13
N ASP A 203 17.73 -20.49 -29.28
CA ASP A 203 17.67 -21.90 -29.70
C ASP A 203 19.03 -22.60 -30.02
N ASP A 204 20.13 -22.30 -29.32
CA ASP A 204 21.44 -22.89 -29.63
C ASP A 204 21.76 -24.13 -28.76
N ALA A 205 21.08 -25.26 -29.01
CA ALA A 205 21.50 -26.54 -28.43
C ALA A 205 21.25 -27.73 -29.39
N SER A 206 22.21 -27.99 -30.28
CA SER A 206 22.28 -29.24 -31.06
C SER A 206 23.52 -30.05 -30.70
N ASN A 207 23.36 -31.37 -30.74
CA ASN A 207 24.37 -32.45 -30.71
C ASN A 207 24.86 -32.94 -29.33
N ASN A 208 24.22 -34.02 -28.83
CA ASN A 208 24.89 -35.27 -28.42
C ASN A 208 23.87 -36.28 -27.86
N SER A 209 23.64 -37.40 -28.56
CA SER A 209 22.47 -38.28 -28.37
C SER A 209 22.60 -39.41 -27.34
N ALA A 210 23.76 -39.62 -26.72
CA ALA A 210 23.96 -40.71 -25.76
C ALA A 210 24.04 -40.26 -24.29
N GLN A 211 24.38 -38.99 -24.03
CA GLN A 211 24.21 -38.36 -22.70
C GLN A 211 22.78 -37.84 -22.48
N LEU A 212 21.90 -38.04 -23.48
CA LEU A 212 20.64 -37.35 -23.63
C LEU A 212 19.59 -37.78 -22.60
N THR A 213 19.57 -39.00 -22.08
CA THR A 213 18.50 -39.42 -21.14
C THR A 213 18.68 -38.91 -19.70
N SER A 214 19.91 -38.89 -19.17
CA SER A 214 20.18 -38.25 -17.87
C SER A 214 20.20 -36.73 -18.00
N ALA A 215 20.75 -36.20 -19.09
CA ALA A 215 20.74 -34.77 -19.39
C ALA A 215 19.32 -34.23 -19.63
N LEU A 216 18.43 -34.99 -20.27
CA LEU A 216 17.04 -34.60 -20.49
C LEU A 216 16.25 -34.57 -19.17
N ARG A 217 16.47 -35.53 -18.26
CA ARG A 217 15.84 -35.46 -16.94
C ARG A 217 16.35 -34.25 -16.15
N SER A 218 17.67 -34.00 -16.13
CA SER A 218 18.20 -32.80 -15.45
C SER A 218 17.80 -31.50 -16.15
N ALA A 219 17.65 -31.48 -17.47
CA ALA A 219 17.19 -30.32 -18.23
C ALA A 219 15.70 -30.06 -18.01
N MET A 220 14.86 -31.10 -17.95
CA MET A 220 13.44 -30.98 -17.60
C MET A 220 13.26 -30.52 -16.15
N GLU A 221 14.07 -31.03 -15.21
CA GLU A 221 14.07 -30.55 -13.82
C GLU A 221 14.56 -29.10 -13.73
N ALA A 222 15.59 -28.72 -14.48
CA ALA A 222 16.06 -27.33 -14.55
C ALA A 222 15.01 -26.40 -15.18
N GLU A 223 14.36 -26.80 -16.27
CA GLU A 223 13.29 -26.03 -16.91
C GLU A 223 12.07 -25.89 -16.01
N ASN A 224 11.67 -26.97 -15.32
CA ASN A 224 10.57 -26.90 -14.36
C ASN A 224 10.92 -26.00 -13.16
N ASN A 225 12.15 -26.09 -12.64
CA ASN A 225 12.63 -25.19 -11.58
C ASN A 225 12.69 -23.73 -12.05
N GLU A 226 13.10 -23.47 -13.30
CA GLU A 226 13.10 -22.14 -13.90
C GLU A 226 11.66 -21.61 -14.06
N LEU A 227 10.72 -22.45 -14.51
CA LEU A 227 9.31 -22.09 -14.60
C LEU A 227 8.71 -21.79 -13.24
N ILE A 228 9.03 -22.58 -12.20
CA ILE A 228 8.60 -22.32 -10.83
C ILE A 228 9.20 -21.01 -10.32
N ALA A 229 10.50 -20.76 -10.52
CA ALA A 229 11.16 -19.51 -10.14
C ALA A 229 10.58 -18.29 -10.87
N ALA A 230 10.28 -18.44 -12.16
CA ALA A 230 9.61 -17.41 -12.95
C ALA A 230 8.16 -17.18 -12.48
N GLN A 231 7.48 -18.20 -11.98
CA GLN A 231 6.13 -18.06 -11.44
C GLN A 231 6.14 -17.38 -10.06
N ILE A 232 7.09 -17.74 -9.20
CA ILE A 232 7.29 -17.13 -7.88
C ILE A 232 7.61 -15.63 -8.02
N THR A 233 8.32 -15.21 -9.05
CA THR A 233 8.65 -13.78 -9.25
C THR A 233 7.51 -12.96 -9.88
N LYS A 234 6.56 -13.61 -10.58
CA LYS A 234 5.40 -12.95 -11.20
C LYS A 234 4.36 -12.47 -10.18
N GLN A 235 4.02 -13.32 -9.22
CA GLN A 235 2.97 -13.03 -8.25
C GLN A 235 3.24 -11.73 -7.45
N PRO A 236 4.45 -11.52 -6.89
CA PRO A 236 4.79 -10.29 -6.18
C PRO A 236 4.62 -9.02 -7.03
N GLN A 237 4.96 -9.08 -8.32
CA GLN A 237 4.81 -7.93 -9.21
C GLN A 237 3.34 -7.62 -9.51
N LEU A 238 2.52 -8.66 -9.72
CA LEU A 238 1.07 -8.49 -9.91
C LEU A 238 0.41 -7.91 -8.66
N ASP A 239 0.80 -8.34 -7.46
CA ASP A 239 0.27 -7.81 -6.20
C ASP A 239 0.58 -6.32 -6.02
N ILE A 240 1.81 -5.89 -6.36
CA ILE A 240 2.20 -4.48 -6.35
C ILE A 240 1.34 -3.67 -7.33
N ARG A 241 1.12 -4.17 -8.56
CA ARG A 241 0.28 -3.51 -9.56
C ARG A 241 -1.19 -3.43 -9.11
N LEU A 242 -1.74 -4.51 -8.58
CA LEU A 242 -3.11 -4.53 -8.03
C LEU A 242 -3.28 -3.53 -6.88
N ALA A 243 -2.30 -3.43 -5.98
CA ALA A 243 -2.29 -2.43 -4.92
C ALA A 243 -2.25 -1.00 -5.50
N ALA A 244 -1.46 -0.76 -6.54
CA ALA A 244 -1.43 0.54 -7.23
C ALA A 244 -2.79 0.89 -7.84
N VAL A 245 -3.43 -0.03 -8.57
CA VAL A 245 -4.75 0.18 -9.17
C VAL A 245 -5.82 0.41 -8.10
N ARG A 246 -5.78 -0.33 -6.99
CA ARG A 246 -6.67 -0.10 -5.84
C ARG A 246 -6.46 1.28 -5.25
N ALA A 247 -5.22 1.71 -5.07
CA ALA A 247 -4.89 3.04 -4.57
C ALA A 247 -5.36 4.14 -5.54
N LEU A 248 -5.17 3.96 -6.86
CA LEU A 248 -5.66 4.88 -7.89
C LEU A 248 -7.18 5.07 -7.84
N SER A 249 -7.95 4.01 -7.54
CA SER A 249 -9.41 4.11 -7.43
C SER A 249 -9.89 5.04 -6.29
N LYS A 250 -9.00 5.39 -5.35
CA LYS A 250 -9.29 6.34 -4.27
C LYS A 250 -9.09 7.80 -4.69
N TYR A 251 -8.45 8.09 -5.82
CA TYR A 251 -8.19 9.47 -6.26
C TYR A 251 -9.40 10.06 -6.97
N GLU A 252 -10.15 10.90 -6.26
CA GLU A 252 -11.31 11.61 -6.81
C GLU A 252 -10.88 12.78 -7.71
N ASN A 253 -11.68 13.06 -8.74
CA ASN A 253 -11.57 14.26 -9.60
C ASN A 253 -10.31 14.37 -10.48
N GLN A 254 -9.54 13.30 -10.66
CA GLN A 254 -8.35 13.33 -11.50
C GLN A 254 -8.60 12.67 -12.87
N PRO A 255 -8.60 13.43 -13.99
CA PRO A 255 -8.90 12.87 -15.31
C PRO A 255 -7.83 11.88 -15.78
N GLN A 256 -6.58 12.07 -15.37
CA GLN A 256 -5.48 11.15 -15.69
C GLN A 256 -5.74 9.75 -15.12
N VAL A 257 -6.28 9.66 -13.90
CA VAL A 257 -6.63 8.39 -13.25
C VAL A 257 -7.69 7.65 -14.05
N VAL A 258 -8.76 8.35 -14.45
CA VAL A 258 -9.85 7.76 -15.25
C VAL A 258 -9.34 7.25 -16.59
N GLN A 259 -8.47 8.01 -17.26
CA GLN A 259 -7.86 7.60 -18.53
C GLN A 259 -7.01 6.34 -18.35
N THR A 260 -6.13 6.31 -17.34
CA THR A 260 -5.26 5.16 -17.05
C THR A 260 -6.07 3.93 -16.66
N LEU A 261 -7.09 4.05 -15.81
CA LEU A 261 -7.96 2.93 -15.45
C LEU A 261 -8.76 2.41 -16.65
N THR A 262 -9.24 3.29 -17.53
CA THR A 262 -9.92 2.89 -18.77
C THR A 262 -8.96 2.17 -19.73
N GLN A 263 -7.72 2.65 -19.83
CA GLN A 263 -6.67 1.99 -20.59
C GLN A 263 -6.36 0.60 -20.04
N LEU A 264 -6.22 0.45 -18.71
CA LEU A 264 -6.01 -0.85 -18.07
C LEU A 264 -7.19 -1.79 -18.29
N ALA A 265 -8.42 -1.31 -18.13
CA ALA A 265 -9.63 -2.11 -18.35
C ALA A 265 -9.76 -2.65 -19.79
N THR A 266 -9.11 -2.01 -20.77
CA THR A 266 -9.18 -2.41 -22.19
C THR A 266 -7.97 -3.19 -22.65
N GLN A 267 -6.77 -2.83 -22.21
CA GLN A 267 -5.50 -3.40 -22.70
C GLN A 267 -4.98 -4.56 -21.84
N GLU A 268 -5.36 -4.63 -20.56
CA GLU A 268 -4.79 -5.61 -19.63
C GLU A 268 -5.34 -7.02 -19.87
N LYS A 269 -4.45 -8.01 -19.91
CA LYS A 269 -4.82 -9.40 -20.17
C LYS A 269 -5.33 -10.10 -18.90
N ASP A 270 -4.80 -9.72 -17.74
CA ASP A 270 -5.19 -10.29 -16.46
C ASP A 270 -6.61 -9.88 -16.07
N VAL A 271 -7.42 -10.86 -15.70
CA VAL A 271 -8.85 -10.65 -15.39
C VAL A 271 -9.03 -9.85 -14.11
N ALA A 272 -8.23 -10.10 -13.07
CA ALA A 272 -8.36 -9.42 -11.79
C ALA A 272 -8.01 -7.93 -11.90
N MET A 273 -6.94 -7.59 -12.64
CA MET A 273 -6.60 -6.18 -12.90
C MET A 273 -7.67 -5.48 -13.75
N ARG A 274 -8.23 -6.18 -14.75
CA ARG A 274 -9.29 -5.63 -15.59
C ARG A 274 -10.55 -5.31 -14.78
N ASP A 275 -11.02 -6.26 -14.00
CA ASP A 275 -12.23 -6.12 -13.18
C ASP A 275 -12.06 -5.00 -12.14
N LEU A 276 -10.89 -4.95 -11.49
CA LEU A 276 -10.57 -3.89 -10.54
C LEU A 276 -10.52 -2.51 -11.21
N ALA A 277 -9.91 -2.40 -12.39
CA ALA A 277 -9.84 -1.15 -13.14
C ALA A 277 -11.23 -0.68 -13.60
N SER A 278 -12.06 -1.59 -14.13
CA SER A 278 -13.46 -1.30 -14.49
C SER A 278 -14.29 -0.86 -13.29
N SER A 279 -14.13 -1.51 -12.14
CA SER A 279 -14.78 -1.10 -10.88
C SER A 279 -14.31 0.29 -10.44
N GLY A 280 -13.02 0.60 -10.58
CA GLY A 280 -12.47 1.93 -10.31
C GLY A 280 -13.08 3.01 -11.20
N VAL A 281 -13.18 2.78 -12.52
CA VAL A 281 -13.83 3.72 -13.45
C VAL A 281 -15.30 3.93 -13.08
N LYS A 282 -16.03 2.86 -12.76
CA LYS A 282 -17.43 2.95 -12.34
C LYS A 282 -17.59 3.80 -11.08
N THR A 283 -16.70 3.62 -10.10
CA THR A 283 -16.73 4.36 -8.83
C THR A 283 -16.45 5.85 -9.06
N LEU A 284 -15.48 6.20 -9.91
CA LEU A 284 -15.09 7.58 -10.17
C LEU A 284 -16.03 8.33 -11.12
N THR A 285 -16.61 7.66 -12.11
CA THR A 285 -17.45 8.30 -13.15
C THR A 285 -18.95 8.12 -12.90
N GLY A 286 -19.34 7.21 -12.00
CA GLY A 286 -20.73 6.80 -11.81
C GLY A 286 -21.34 6.04 -13.00
N THR A 287 -20.58 5.83 -14.08
CA THR A 287 -21.05 5.19 -15.32
C THR A 287 -20.38 3.85 -15.51
N GLU A 288 -21.16 2.81 -15.80
CA GLU A 288 -20.59 1.51 -16.17
C GLU A 288 -19.99 1.60 -17.57
N LEU A 289 -18.73 1.17 -17.71
CA LEU A 289 -18.13 0.96 -19.03
C LEU A 289 -18.92 -0.12 -19.77
N PRO A 290 -19.12 0.01 -21.09
CA PRO A 290 -19.76 -1.02 -21.88
C PRO A 290 -18.98 -2.32 -21.68
N GLN A 291 -19.64 -3.32 -21.09
CA GLN A 291 -19.02 -4.62 -20.87
C GLN A 291 -18.54 -5.11 -22.23
N GLN A 292 -17.23 -5.35 -22.36
CA GLN A 292 -16.70 -6.02 -23.55
C GLN A 292 -17.50 -7.32 -23.69
N PRO A 293 -18.09 -7.60 -24.86
CA PRO A 293 -18.86 -8.81 -25.07
C PRO A 293 -17.96 -9.96 -24.64
N THR A 294 -18.32 -10.59 -23.53
CA THR A 294 -17.60 -11.75 -23.02
C THR A 294 -17.90 -12.84 -24.01
N GLU A 295 -17.05 -12.95 -25.04
CA GLU A 295 -17.00 -14.07 -25.96
C GLU A 295 -16.75 -15.30 -25.09
N THR A 296 -17.83 -15.88 -24.60
CA THR A 296 -17.83 -17.07 -23.77
C THR A 296 -17.40 -18.17 -24.73
N PRO A 297 -16.14 -18.65 -24.68
CA PRO A 297 -15.65 -19.60 -25.64
C PRO A 297 -16.29 -20.94 -25.29
N GLY A 298 -17.39 -21.28 -25.95
CA GLY A 298 -18.01 -22.61 -25.83
C GLY A 298 -19.46 -22.66 -25.38
N SER A 299 -20.20 -21.55 -25.27
CA SER A 299 -21.67 -21.67 -25.29
C SER A 299 -22.10 -21.93 -26.73
N ALA A 300 -21.96 -23.18 -27.17
CA ALA A 300 -22.53 -23.66 -28.43
C ALA A 300 -24.00 -23.21 -28.48
N PRO A 301 -24.46 -22.61 -29.59
CA PRO A 301 -25.83 -22.17 -29.71
C PRO A 301 -26.73 -23.37 -29.44
N ASN A 302 -27.51 -23.32 -28.36
CA ASN A 302 -28.50 -24.34 -28.04
C ASN A 302 -29.46 -24.42 -29.24
N PRO A 303 -29.47 -25.50 -30.03
CA PRO A 303 -30.18 -25.55 -31.31
C PRO A 303 -31.70 -25.77 -31.16
N GLY A 304 -32.32 -25.25 -30.09
CA GLY A 304 -33.67 -25.65 -29.67
C GLY A 304 -34.69 -24.54 -29.42
N THR A 305 -34.31 -23.27 -29.35
CA THR A 305 -35.28 -22.21 -29.00
C THR A 305 -35.64 -21.38 -30.22
N ALA A 306 -36.74 -21.76 -30.86
CA ALA A 306 -37.36 -20.98 -31.93
C ALA A 306 -37.74 -19.57 -31.43
N PRO A 307 -37.52 -18.51 -32.23
CA PRO A 307 -37.83 -17.14 -31.85
C PRO A 307 -39.35 -16.93 -31.78
N ALA A 308 -39.86 -16.68 -30.57
CA ALA A 308 -41.20 -16.14 -30.39
C ALA A 308 -41.25 -14.73 -30.99
N ALA A 309 -42.23 -14.52 -31.87
CA ALA A 309 -42.43 -13.30 -32.65
C ALA A 309 -42.51 -12.05 -31.77
N VAL A 310 -41.67 -11.07 -32.10
CA VAL A 310 -41.68 -9.71 -31.53
C VAL A 310 -42.89 -8.94 -32.09
N PRO A 311 -43.81 -8.42 -31.26
CA PRO A 311 -44.86 -7.52 -31.72
C PRO A 311 -44.28 -6.13 -32.05
N ALA A 312 -44.81 -5.55 -33.13
CA ALA A 312 -44.36 -4.32 -33.76
C ALA A 312 -44.34 -3.08 -32.83
N PRO A 313 -43.47 -2.10 -33.09
CA PRO A 313 -43.37 -0.86 -32.31
C PRO A 313 -44.53 0.11 -32.61
N ASN A 314 -45.06 0.69 -31.54
CA ASN A 314 -46.05 1.76 -31.54
C ASN A 314 -45.42 3.11 -31.98
N PRO A 315 -45.94 3.80 -33.00
CA PRO A 315 -45.45 5.12 -33.40
C PRO A 315 -46.33 6.24 -32.79
N ALA A 316 -45.96 6.76 -31.62
CA ALA A 316 -46.49 8.04 -31.14
C ALA A 316 -45.70 8.58 -29.95
N ALA A 317 -44.95 9.67 -30.15
CA ALA A 317 -44.90 10.84 -29.26
C ALA A 317 -43.71 11.74 -29.64
N THR A 318 -43.95 12.57 -30.66
CA THR A 318 -43.18 13.78 -30.92
C THR A 318 -43.57 14.81 -29.85
N ALA A 319 -42.64 15.20 -28.98
CA ALA A 319 -42.81 16.38 -28.14
C ALA A 319 -41.49 17.14 -28.06
N SER A 320 -41.44 18.20 -28.86
CA SER A 320 -40.44 19.25 -28.84
C SER A 320 -40.34 19.89 -27.45
N ALA A 321 -39.13 20.07 -26.94
CA ALA A 321 -38.84 20.97 -25.81
C ALA A 321 -37.94 22.13 -26.28
N PRO A 322 -38.13 23.36 -25.79
CA PRO A 322 -37.54 24.57 -26.35
C PRO A 322 -36.13 24.82 -25.83
N LEU A 323 -35.31 25.44 -26.68
CA LEU A 323 -34.07 26.13 -26.33
C LEU A 323 -34.35 27.17 -25.22
N GLU A 324 -33.85 26.93 -24.01
CA GLU A 324 -33.80 27.92 -22.94
C GLU A 324 -32.39 28.53 -22.88
N ALA A 325 -32.34 29.85 -23.07
CA ALA A 325 -31.13 30.63 -23.22
C ALA A 325 -30.35 30.75 -21.90
N LEU A 326 -29.05 30.49 -21.96
CA LEU A 326 -28.10 30.75 -20.88
C LEU A 326 -27.91 32.27 -20.69
N PRO A 327 -28.05 32.81 -19.47
CA PRO A 327 -27.68 34.19 -19.18
C PRO A 327 -26.15 34.34 -19.11
N ALA A 328 -25.66 35.40 -19.75
CA ALA A 328 -24.27 35.85 -19.69
C ALA A 328 -23.85 36.14 -18.24
N GLN A 329 -22.81 35.44 -17.77
CA GLN A 329 -22.15 35.76 -16.51
C GLN A 329 -21.16 36.91 -16.75
N SER A 330 -21.39 38.03 -16.06
CA SER A 330 -20.47 39.16 -15.97
C SER A 330 -19.24 38.80 -15.12
N PRO A 331 -18.05 39.32 -15.46
CA PRO A 331 -16.84 39.09 -14.66
C PRO A 331 -16.89 39.90 -13.36
N GLU A 332 -16.92 39.20 -12.23
CA GLU A 332 -16.80 39.79 -10.90
C GLU A 332 -15.32 40.17 -10.64
N ILE A 333 -15.10 41.46 -10.49
CA ILE A 333 -13.80 42.08 -10.18
C ILE A 333 -13.48 41.79 -8.71
N ILE A 334 -12.49 40.94 -8.45
CA ILE A 334 -11.95 40.73 -7.10
C ILE A 334 -11.03 41.90 -6.73
N PRO A 335 -11.28 42.63 -5.64
CA PRO A 335 -10.37 43.67 -5.16
C PRO A 335 -9.12 43.06 -4.52
N THR A 336 -7.96 43.52 -4.97
CA THR A 336 -6.65 43.31 -4.36
C THR A 336 -6.64 43.79 -2.90
N GLY A 337 -6.65 42.83 -1.98
CA GLY A 337 -6.47 43.05 -0.55
C GLY A 337 -5.01 43.31 -0.22
N ALA A 338 -4.76 44.47 0.39
CA ALA A 338 -3.45 44.98 0.77
C ALA A 338 -2.77 44.15 1.86
N THR A 339 -1.53 43.75 1.59
CA THR A 339 -0.59 43.16 2.55
C THR A 339 -0.14 44.23 3.56
N LYS A 340 -0.56 44.09 4.82
CA LYS A 340 0.01 44.85 5.95
C LYS A 340 1.39 44.30 6.31
N PRO A 341 2.44 45.14 6.41
CA PRO A 341 3.71 44.72 7.00
C PRO A 341 3.58 44.71 8.54
N GLY A 342 3.59 43.50 9.11
CA GLY A 342 3.70 43.30 10.54
C GLY A 342 5.11 43.61 11.03
N LEU A 343 5.29 44.81 11.58
CA LEU A 343 6.34 45.11 12.55
C LEU A 343 6.21 44.15 13.73
N PHE A 344 7.22 43.34 14.00
CA PHE A 344 7.45 42.81 15.36
C PHE A 344 8.94 42.77 15.72
N ASN A 345 9.29 43.79 16.49
CA ASN A 345 10.23 43.84 17.61
C ASN A 345 11.49 42.96 17.64
N ARG A 346 12.56 43.66 17.28
CA ARG A 346 13.85 43.78 17.99
C ARG A 346 13.72 43.77 19.54
N MET A 347 14.28 42.74 20.18
CA MET A 347 14.84 42.72 21.54
C MET A 347 15.87 41.56 21.53
N GLY A 348 17.16 41.68 21.83
CA GLY A 348 17.86 42.66 22.67
C GLY A 348 18.17 42.06 24.06
N LYS A 349 19.14 41.13 24.15
CA LYS A 349 19.89 40.74 25.38
C LYS A 349 21.00 39.78 24.91
N VAL A 350 22.31 40.07 24.91
CA VAL A 350 23.23 40.61 25.92
C VAL A 350 23.31 39.75 27.19
N PHE A 351 24.23 38.79 27.15
CA PHE A 351 25.04 38.24 28.26
C PHE A 351 26.40 37.94 27.59
N GLY A 352 27.57 38.52 27.92
CA GLY A 352 28.15 38.77 29.24
C GLY A 352 28.52 37.42 29.85
N GLY A 353 29.75 36.91 29.90
CA GLY A 353 31.05 37.56 30.08
C GLY A 353 31.48 37.40 31.55
N GLY A 354 32.45 36.51 31.83
CA GLY A 354 33.07 36.22 33.15
C GLY A 354 32.93 34.74 33.53
N GLU A 355 33.97 33.97 33.88
CA GLU A 355 35.40 34.21 34.16
C GLU A 355 36.26 33.09 33.56
#